data_AF-A0A0F9ES85-F1
#
_entry.id   AF-A0A0F9ES85-F1
#
_cell.length_a   1.000
_cell.length_b   1.000
_cell.length_c   1.000
_cell.angle_alpha   90.00
_cell.angle_beta   90.00
_cell.angle_gamma   90.00
#
_symmetry.space_group_name_H-M   'P 1'
#
loop_
_entity.id
_entity.type
_entity.pdbx_description
1 polymer ?
#
loop_
_entity_poly.entity_id
_entity_poly.type
_entity_poly.pdbx_seq_one_letter_code
_entity_poly.pdbx_strand_id
1 'polypeptide(L)' 'LLAWMKRIMKEELTEKQRTAISAVAFGGMPLEEAARRLDTNRNALYKLIHDGRLRLKRRLAREGMSPQDILGSMG' A
#
# COMPACT_ATOMS: atom_id res chain seq x y z
N LEU A 1 -14.59 1.49 8.60
CA LEU A 1 -13.44 0.84 7.92
C LEU A 1 -12.65 1.80 7.02
N LEU A 2 -13.25 2.42 6.01
CA LEU A 2 -12.52 3.29 5.05
C LEU A 2 -11.76 4.46 5.68
N ALA A 3 -12.36 5.18 6.62
CA ALA A 3 -11.68 6.28 7.33
C ALA A 3 -10.45 5.78 8.12
N TRP A 4 -10.58 4.62 8.75
CA TRP A 4 -9.50 3.97 9.47
C TRP A 4 -8.38 3.52 8.51
N MET A 5 -8.71 2.94 7.35
CA MET A 5 -7.73 2.58 6.32
C MET A 5 -6.95 3.81 5.81
N LYS A 6 -7.67 4.90 5.50
CA LYS A 6 -7.05 6.16 5.08
C LYS A 6 -6.09 6.68 6.16
N ARG A 7 -6.48 6.59 7.43
CA ARG A 7 -5.65 6.99 8.57
C ARG A 7 -4.38 6.15 8.67
N ILE A 8 -4.47 4.82 8.68
CA ILE A 8 -3.26 3.97 8.78
C ILE A 8 -2.33 4.10 7.57
N MET A 9 -2.88 4.30 6.36
CA MET A 9 -2.09 4.60 5.17
C MET A 9 -1.39 5.95 5.28
N LYS A 10 -1.99 6.91 6.01
CA LYS A 10 -1.38 8.21 6.27
C LYS A 10 -0.23 8.12 7.28
N GLU A 11 -0.42 7.34 8.34
CA GLU A 11 0.51 7.23 9.46
C GLU A 11 1.71 6.30 9.18
N GLU A 12 1.50 5.18 8.49
CA GLU A 12 2.51 4.12 8.38
C GLU A 12 3.35 4.18 7.09
N LEU A 13 2.78 4.77 6.03
CA LEU A 13 3.42 4.85 4.71
C LEU A 13 4.04 6.22 4.48
N THR A 14 5.22 6.23 3.88
CA THR A 14 5.76 7.46 3.27
C THR A 14 4.85 7.90 2.12
N GLU A 15 4.94 9.18 1.75
CA GLU A 15 4.22 9.70 0.59
C GLU A 15 4.54 8.89 -0.68
N LYS A 16 5.82 8.61 -0.93
CA LYS A 16 6.25 7.81 -2.08
C LYS A 16 5.65 6.39 -2.07
N GLN A 17 5.59 5.73 -0.91
CA GLN A 17 4.96 4.43 -0.76
C GLN A 17 3.45 4.49 -1.02
N ARG A 18 2.77 5.50 -0.47
CA ARG A 18 1.32 5.69 -0.65
C ARG A 18 0.98 5.92 -2.11
N THR A 19 1.74 6.76 -2.80
CA THR A 19 1.55 7.02 -4.24
C THR A 19 1.82 5.77 -5.07
N ALA A 20 2.91 5.05 -4.81
CA ALA A 20 3.24 3.80 -5.52
C ALA A 20 2.18 2.72 -5.35
N ILE A 21 1.75 2.48 -4.10
CA ILE A 21 0.69 1.51 -3.80
C ILE A 21 -0.61 1.93 -4.48
N SER A 22 -0.96 3.22 -4.45
CA SER A 22 -2.22 3.68 -5.03
C SER A 22 -2.25 3.56 -6.56
N ALA A 23 -1.13 3.89 -7.22
CA ALA A 23 -1.00 3.77 -8.67
C ALA A 23 -1.20 2.32 -9.14
N VAL A 24 -0.61 1.35 -8.43
CA VAL A 24 -0.66 -0.07 -8.81
C VAL A 24 -1.94 -0.75 -8.33
N ALA A 25 -2.36 -0.55 -7.08
CA ALA A 25 -3.46 -1.29 -6.48
C ALA A 25 -4.85 -0.76 -6.85
N PHE A 26 -5.00 0.55 -7.04
CA PHE A 26 -6.30 1.16 -7.38
C PHE A 26 -6.39 1.59 -8.84
N GLY A 27 -5.27 1.99 -9.44
CA GLY A 27 -5.24 2.44 -10.84
C GLY A 27 -5.12 1.31 -11.87
N GLY A 28 -4.82 0.07 -11.44
CA GLY A 28 -4.49 -1.04 -12.34
C GLY A 28 -3.29 -0.74 -13.24
N MET A 29 -2.46 0.24 -12.85
CA MET A 29 -1.36 0.71 -13.68
C MET A 29 -0.27 -0.36 -13.78
N PRO A 30 0.24 -0.66 -14.99
CA PRO A 30 1.40 -1.52 -15.14
C PRO A 30 2.58 -1.03 -14.30
N LEU A 31 3.35 -1.96 -13.73
CA LEU A 31 4.48 -1.64 -12.86
C LEU A 31 5.54 -0.79 -13.59
N GLU A 32 5.77 -1.06 -14.86
CA GLU A 32 6.70 -0.32 -15.72
C GLU A 32 6.26 1.14 -15.88
N GLU A 33 4.96 1.36 -16.08
CA GLU A 33 4.36 2.68 -16.22
C GLU A 33 4.40 3.46 -14.90
N ALA A 34 4.08 2.79 -13.78
CA ALA A 34 4.19 3.38 -12.46
C ALA A 34 5.64 3.75 -12.12
N ALA A 35 6.61 2.90 -12.50
CA ALA A 35 8.02 3.17 -12.26
C ALA A 35 8.49 4.42 -13.01
N ARG A 36 8.09 4.53 -14.28
CA ARG A 36 8.37 5.69 -15.13
C ARG A 36 7.78 6.98 -14.55
N ARG A 37 6.51 6.97 -14.13
CA ARG A 37 5.84 8.16 -13.56
C ARG A 37 6.42 8.60 -12.22
N LEU A 38 6.97 7.66 -11.47
CA LEU A 38 7.57 7.91 -10.15
C LEU A 38 9.09 8.15 -10.21
N ASP A 39 9.62 8.35 -11.42
CA ASP A 39 11.04 8.53 -11.69
C ASP A 39 11.90 7.48 -10.96
N THR A 40 11.57 6.22 -11.22
CA THR A 40 12.22 5.06 -10.61
C THR A 40 12.29 3.88 -11.59
N ASN A 41 12.91 2.79 -11.15
CA ASN A 41 12.94 1.54 -11.91
C ASN A 41 12.05 0.49 -11.25
N ARG A 42 11.76 -0.57 -12.02
CA ARG A 42 10.84 -1.63 -11.59
C ARG A 42 11.27 -2.32 -10.29
N ASN A 43 12.57 -2.54 -10.10
CA ASN A 43 13.10 -3.21 -8.91
C ASN A 43 12.94 -2.32 -7.66
N ALA A 44 13.23 -1.03 -7.79
CA ALA A 44 13.06 -0.06 -6.71
C ALA A 44 11.57 0.13 -6.38
N LEU A 45 10.69 0.21 -7.40
CA LEU A 45 9.25 0.28 -7.20
C LEU A 45 8.70 -0.96 -6.50
N TYR A 46 9.15 -2.16 -6.90
CA TYR A 46 8.75 -3.41 -6.27
C TYR A 46 9.12 -3.43 -4.78
N LYS A 47 10.37 -3.08 -4.44
CA LYS A 47 10.82 -2.99 -3.04
C LYS A 47 10.01 -1.96 -2.26
N LEU A 48 9.77 -0.79 -2.85
CA LEU A 48 8.99 0.28 -2.24
C LEU A 48 7.56 -0.17 -1.87
N ILE A 49 6.87 -0.84 -2.81
CA ILE A 49 5.52 -1.39 -2.58
C ILE A 49 5.56 -2.50 -1.53
N HIS A 50 6.52 -3.41 -1.64
CA HIS A 50 6.68 -4.52 -0.70
C HIS A 50 6.86 -4.02 0.74
N ASP A 51 7.76 -3.07 0.94
CA ASP A 51 8.03 -2.47 2.26
C ASP A 51 6.80 -1.77 2.82
N GLY A 52 6.04 -1.07 1.97
CA GLY A 52 4.77 -0.46 2.36
C GLY A 52 3.72 -1.50 2.79
N ARG A 53 3.57 -2.60 2.04
CA ARG A 53 2.67 -3.71 2.41
C ARG A 53 3.07 -4.34 3.75
N LEU A 54 4.36 -4.51 3.99
CA LEU A 54 4.86 -5.06 5.26
C LEU A 54 4.57 -4.13 6.44
N ARG A 55 4.72 -2.81 6.27
CA ARG A 55 4.35 -1.81 7.28
C ARG A 55 2.86 -1.87 7.63
N LEU A 56 1.99 -1.89 6.62
CA LEU A 56 0.55 -2.05 6.83
C LEU A 56 0.22 -3.36 7.54
N LYS A 57 0.78 -4.49 7.09
CA LYS A 57 0.58 -5.80 7.74
C LYS A 57 0.97 -5.78 9.23
N ARG A 58 2.10 -5.16 9.57
CA ARG A 58 2.53 -4.99 10.96
C ARG A 58 1.58 -4.11 11.76
N ARG A 59 1.02 -3.05 11.15
CA ARG A 59 0.01 -2.21 11.80
C ARG A 59 -1.28 -2.99 12.07
N LEU A 60 -1.76 -3.77 11.10
CA LEU A 60 -2.92 -4.66 11.28
C LEU A 60 -2.71 -5.59 12.48
N ALA A 61 -1.57 -6.27 12.52
CA ALA A 61 -1.23 -7.19 13.61
C ALA A 61 -1.18 -6.51 14.98
N ARG A 62 -0.66 -5.27 15.06
CA ARG A 62 -0.66 -4.49 16.32
C ARG A 62 -2.06 -4.12 16.81
N GLU A 63 -3.01 -3.97 15.89
CA GLU A 63 -4.41 -3.67 16.22
C GLU A 63 -5.27 -4.94 16.35
N GLY A 64 -4.65 -6.13 16.36
CA GLY A 64 -5.36 -7.41 16.50
C GLY A 64 -6.18 -7.80 15.27
N MET A 65 -5.91 -7.18 14.11
CA MET A 65 -6.61 -7.44 12.86
C MET A 65 -5.76 -8.28 11.91
N SER A 66 -6.39 -9.25 11.26
CA SER A 66 -5.82 -9.96 10.11
C SER A 66 -6.22 -9.28 8.79
N PRO A 67 -5.45 -9.48 7.70
CA PRO A 67 -5.90 -9.07 6.37
C PRO A 67 -7.26 -9.66 5.96
N GLN A 68 -7.60 -10.85 6.47
CA GLN A 68 -8.87 -11.51 6.22
C GLN A 68 -10.03 -10.77 6.89
N ASP A 69 -9.85 -10.28 8.12
CA ASP A 69 -10.86 -9.47 8.81
C ASP A 69 -11.16 -8.18 8.05
N ILE A 70 -10.11 -7.57 7.47
CA ILE A 70 -10.25 -6.39 6.63
C ILE A 70 -10.99 -6.71 5.33
N LEU A 71 -10.66 -7.81 4.65
CA LEU A 71 -11.32 -8.20 3.40
C LEU A 71 -12.78 -8.60 3.63
N GLY A 72 -13.07 -9.34 4.71
CA GLY A 72 -14.42 -9.74 5.08
C GLY A 72 -15.32 -8.57 5.49
N SER A 73 -14.74 -7.44 5.91
CA SER A 73 -15.48 -6.21 6.22
C SER A 73 -15.64 -5.25 5.03
N MET A 74 -15.10 -5.60 3.85
CA MET A 74 -15.35 -4.89 2.58
C MET A 74 -16.48 -5.51 1.74
N GLY A 75 -17.25 -6.44 2.31
CA GLY A 75 -18.47 -7.02 1.74
C GLY A 75 -19.73 -6.30 2.19
#